data_AF-A0AAD7MRK9-F1
#
_entry.id   AF-A0AAD7MRK9-F1
#
_cell.length_a   1.000
_cell.length_b   1.000
_cell.length_c   1.000
_cell.angle_alpha   90.00
_cell.angle_beta   90.00
_cell.angle_gamma   90.00
#
_symmetry.space_group_name_H-M   'P 1'
#
loop_
_entity.id
_entity.type
_entity.pdbx_description
1 polymer ?
#
loop_
_entity_poly.entity_id
_entity_poly.type
_entity_poly.pdbx_seq_one_letter_code
_entity_poly.pdbx_strand_id
1 'polypeptide(L)'
;MPLPTRTCFFKGLDREYTATYWNLPNHEELFEPLHTDIVVPESLLLNRAGDRVPKKVKFEQSKYWGLEDGDCALYGQAQSKDASTKFCLRFILNAEEATRERTSLTFQTYVRLLLDARFHSQHLVRAEGVFVPRHYGMWLMDTGDWAGQVLCSITQWCGKSWNELSCTDMSTEANRILVGRTLEMLHDFGVIHGGVGYRADFRHLILDVDAPGLSHADLLNGKAPCYIVDFANTRSRHACTRRLPVLPLDAHVIAGEVGCPELMRVTHLLGFMKNLPRLSPDSKTYKALQWYDKYSKAFPGLKRSDVLLGQREKFYSEMPPVYPELHVSFEGPGECSKMIVYQDPDSDEETVLSVDSSDDSRADWTRPETAADHLNVAVDKLWLAEPEDPAVDLA
;
A
#
# COMPACT_ATOMS: atom_id res chain seq x y z
N MET A 1 -27.40 6.82 -13.08
CA MET A 1 -27.67 5.36 -12.97
C MET A 1 -27.78 5.03 -11.49
N PRO A 2 -28.59 4.05 -11.05
CA PRO A 2 -28.61 3.64 -9.64
C PRO A 2 -27.22 3.14 -9.23
N LEU A 3 -26.78 3.47 -8.02
CA LEU A 3 -25.50 3.02 -7.50
C LEU A 3 -25.52 1.50 -7.32
N PRO A 4 -24.38 0.80 -7.57
CA PRO A 4 -24.29 -0.63 -7.33
C PRO A 4 -24.65 -0.99 -5.88
N THR A 5 -25.43 -2.05 -5.69
CA THR A 5 -25.78 -2.59 -4.37
C THR A 5 -25.35 -4.06 -4.25
N ARG A 6 -24.96 -4.49 -3.04
CA ARG A 6 -24.54 -5.87 -2.75
C ARG A 6 -25.07 -6.34 -1.41
N THR A 7 -25.34 -7.63 -1.28
CA THR A 7 -25.73 -8.22 0.00
C THR A 7 -24.49 -8.55 0.81
N CYS A 8 -24.50 -8.14 2.07
CA CYS A 8 -23.49 -8.47 3.07
C CYS A 8 -24.13 -9.34 4.15
N PHE A 9 -23.79 -10.63 4.20
CA PHE A 9 -24.27 -11.55 5.22
C PHE A 9 -23.29 -11.61 6.40
N PHE A 10 -23.75 -11.21 7.58
CA PHE A 10 -22.95 -11.21 8.81
C PHE A 10 -23.28 -12.45 9.63
N LYS A 11 -22.45 -13.50 9.53
CA LYS A 11 -22.71 -14.81 10.17
C LYS A 11 -22.93 -14.71 11.67
N GLY A 12 -22.15 -13.88 12.37
CA GLY A 12 -22.25 -13.75 13.82
C GLY A 12 -23.49 -12.98 14.28
N LEU A 13 -24.22 -12.33 13.37
CA LEU A 13 -25.50 -11.68 13.65
C LEU A 13 -26.69 -12.46 13.09
N ASP A 14 -26.45 -13.46 12.23
CA ASP A 14 -27.45 -14.14 11.43
C ASP A 14 -28.37 -13.16 10.68
N ARG A 15 -27.75 -12.13 10.06
CA ARG A 15 -28.46 -11.04 9.38
C ARG A 15 -27.80 -10.69 8.05
N GLU A 16 -28.63 -10.33 7.08
CA GLU A 16 -28.22 -9.77 5.80
C GLU A 16 -28.48 -8.26 5.79
N TYR A 17 -27.51 -7.49 5.29
CA TYR A 17 -27.65 -6.06 5.05
C TYR A 17 -27.37 -5.75 3.59
N THR A 18 -28.04 -4.72 3.07
CA THR A 18 -27.74 -4.19 1.73
C THR A 18 -26.69 -3.10 1.84
N ALA A 19 -25.53 -3.33 1.24
CA ALA A 19 -24.50 -2.33 1.05
C ALA A 19 -24.71 -1.61 -0.27
N THR A 20 -24.74 -0.28 -0.22
CA THR A 20 -24.79 0.57 -1.42
C THR A 20 -23.41 1.18 -1.64
N TYR A 21 -22.93 1.11 -2.88
CA TYR A 21 -21.68 1.75 -3.26
C TYR A 21 -21.77 3.24 -2.95
N TRP A 22 -20.74 3.77 -2.29
CA TRP A 22 -20.70 5.16 -1.86
C TRP A 22 -19.64 5.92 -2.64
N ASN A 23 -20.09 6.89 -3.44
CA ASN A 23 -19.19 7.73 -4.20
C ASN A 23 -18.38 8.61 -3.25
N LEU A 24 -17.05 8.53 -3.40
CA LEU A 24 -16.16 9.47 -2.72
C LEU A 24 -16.52 10.89 -3.18
N PRO A 25 -16.79 11.83 -2.26
CA PRO A 25 -17.21 13.15 -2.68
C PRO A 25 -16.13 13.85 -3.51
N ASN A 26 -16.56 14.47 -4.60
CA ASN A 26 -15.72 15.08 -5.65
C ASN A 26 -14.88 14.09 -6.48
N HIS A 27 -15.28 12.81 -6.52
CA HIS A 27 -14.67 11.80 -7.40
C HIS A 27 -15.76 11.05 -8.15
N GLU A 28 -15.62 10.96 -9.47
CA GLU A 28 -16.42 10.04 -10.29
C GLU A 28 -15.99 8.58 -10.02
N GLU A 29 -16.71 7.60 -10.57
CA GLU A 29 -16.47 6.17 -10.31
C GLU A 29 -15.03 5.76 -10.70
N LEU A 30 -14.16 5.60 -9.71
CA LEU A 30 -12.73 5.28 -9.93
C LEU A 30 -12.35 3.82 -9.60
N PHE A 31 -13.24 3.08 -8.94
CA PHE A 31 -12.97 1.69 -8.55
C PHE A 31 -13.78 0.73 -9.40
N GLU A 32 -13.22 -0.45 -9.66
CA GLU A 32 -14.00 -1.58 -10.16
C GLU A 32 -14.92 -2.07 -9.03
N PRO A 33 -16.24 -1.86 -9.13
CA PRO A 33 -17.14 -2.17 -8.02
C PRO A 33 -17.22 -3.67 -7.84
N LEU A 34 -17.41 -4.09 -6.59
CA LEU A 34 -17.60 -5.49 -6.26
C LEU A 34 -18.71 -6.14 -7.11
N HIS A 35 -18.48 -7.35 -7.63
CA HIS A 35 -19.44 -8.09 -8.48
C HIS A 35 -20.11 -9.29 -7.78
N THR A 36 -19.86 -9.47 -6.49
CA THR A 36 -20.38 -10.59 -5.69
C THR A 36 -20.93 -10.11 -4.36
N ASP A 37 -21.85 -10.87 -3.79
CA ASP A 37 -22.21 -10.74 -2.38
C ASP A 37 -21.06 -11.21 -1.49
N ILE A 38 -21.03 -10.69 -0.26
CA ILE A 38 -19.98 -11.00 0.71
C ILE A 38 -20.55 -11.63 1.98
N VAL A 39 -19.75 -12.50 2.57
CA VAL A 39 -20.03 -13.20 3.81
C VAL A 39 -18.97 -12.80 4.82
N VAL A 40 -19.38 -12.10 5.86
CA VAL A 40 -18.54 -11.69 7.00
C VAL A 40 -18.61 -12.79 8.07
N PRO A 41 -17.46 -13.30 8.57
CA PRO A 41 -17.41 -14.37 9.56
C PRO A 41 -17.94 -13.91 10.92
N GLU A 42 -18.02 -14.82 11.89
CA GLU A 42 -18.62 -14.61 13.23
C GLU A 42 -17.93 -13.57 14.12
N SER A 43 -16.78 -13.04 13.71
CA SER A 43 -16.02 -12.07 14.50
C SER A 43 -15.32 -11.06 13.61
N LEU A 44 -15.11 -9.88 14.19
CA LEU A 44 -14.28 -8.82 13.61
C LEU A 44 -12.91 -8.84 14.27
N LEU A 45 -11.98 -8.11 13.66
CA LEU A 45 -10.63 -7.91 14.11
C LEU A 45 -10.45 -6.45 14.51
N LEU A 46 -9.99 -6.24 15.74
CA LEU A 46 -9.67 -4.94 16.29
C LEU A 46 -8.16 -4.75 16.31
N ASN A 47 -7.68 -3.63 15.79
CA ASN A 47 -6.28 -3.23 15.85
C ASN A 47 -6.17 -1.83 16.42
N ARG A 48 -5.51 -1.69 17.57
CA ARG A 48 -5.20 -0.40 18.19
C ARG A 48 -3.78 0.03 17.87
N ALA A 49 -3.50 1.32 18.02
CA ALA A 49 -2.12 1.80 18.00
C ALA A 49 -1.26 1.01 19.01
N GLY A 50 -0.17 0.40 18.51
CA GLY A 50 0.76 -0.40 19.31
C GLY A 50 0.42 -1.89 19.43
N ASP A 51 -0.77 -2.34 19.00
CA ASP A 51 -1.06 -3.78 18.96
C ASP A 51 -0.15 -4.45 17.90
N ARG A 52 0.44 -5.59 18.28
CA ARG A 52 1.23 -6.43 17.35
C ARG A 52 0.36 -7.40 16.57
N VAL A 53 -0.66 -7.91 17.24
CA VAL A 53 -1.58 -8.92 16.70
C VAL A 53 -3.00 -8.38 16.86
N PRO A 54 -3.81 -8.47 15.80
CA PRO A 54 -5.22 -8.14 15.87
C PRO A 54 -5.98 -8.95 16.93
N LYS A 55 -6.92 -8.32 17.64
CA LYS A 55 -7.79 -9.01 18.60
C LYS A 55 -9.12 -9.34 17.95
N LYS A 56 -9.54 -10.61 18.04
CA LYS A 56 -10.89 -11.00 17.64
C LYS A 56 -11.91 -10.42 18.61
N VAL A 57 -12.94 -9.78 18.09
CA VAL A 57 -14.07 -9.21 18.83
C VAL A 57 -15.39 -9.71 18.25
N LYS A 58 -16.36 -9.99 19.12
CA LYS A 58 -17.69 -10.43 18.68
C LYS A 58 -18.53 -9.24 18.21
N PHE A 59 -19.55 -9.48 17.39
CA PHE A 59 -20.37 -8.40 16.85
C PHE A 59 -21.17 -7.65 17.91
N GLU A 60 -21.67 -8.36 18.93
CA GLU A 60 -22.44 -7.78 20.02
C GLU A 60 -21.61 -6.82 20.88
N GLN A 61 -20.30 -7.04 20.90
CA GLN A 61 -19.36 -6.10 21.49
C GLN A 61 -19.19 -4.93 20.51
N SER A 62 -18.81 -5.21 19.27
CA SER A 62 -18.41 -4.20 18.28
C SER A 62 -19.40 -3.05 18.05
N LYS A 63 -20.69 -3.21 18.33
CA LYS A 63 -21.73 -2.21 18.04
C LYS A 63 -21.54 -0.84 18.67
N TYR A 64 -20.80 -0.74 19.77
CA TYR A 64 -20.53 0.53 20.45
C TYR A 64 -19.33 1.29 19.89
N TRP A 65 -18.59 0.69 18.95
CA TRP A 65 -17.44 1.36 18.34
C TRP A 65 -17.94 2.49 17.43
N GLY A 66 -17.20 3.60 17.42
CA GLY A 66 -17.66 4.84 16.80
C GLY A 66 -18.48 5.74 17.72
N LEU A 67 -18.97 5.22 18.85
CA LEU A 67 -19.60 6.02 19.91
C LEU A 67 -18.60 6.45 20.99
N GLU A 68 -17.59 5.62 21.25
CA GLU A 68 -16.47 5.95 22.12
C GLU A 68 -15.33 6.58 21.32
N ASP A 69 -14.66 7.57 21.90
CA ASP A 69 -13.49 8.17 21.28
C ASP A 69 -12.27 7.26 21.40
N GLY A 70 -11.69 6.85 20.27
CA GLY A 70 -10.51 5.98 20.27
C GLY A 70 -9.84 5.80 18.92
N ASP A 71 -8.51 5.70 18.94
CA ASP A 71 -7.69 5.37 17.76
C ASP A 71 -7.65 3.84 17.57
N CYS A 72 -8.70 3.31 16.94
CA CYS A 72 -8.77 1.89 16.61
C CYS A 72 -9.35 1.67 15.22
N ALA A 73 -8.77 0.69 14.52
CA ALA A 73 -9.29 0.20 13.25
C ALA A 73 -10.02 -1.12 13.50
N LEU A 74 -11.28 -1.17 13.10
CA LEU A 74 -12.08 -2.39 13.10
C LEU A 74 -12.15 -2.94 11.68
N TYR A 75 -11.89 -4.22 11.49
CA TYR A 75 -11.94 -4.84 10.18
C TYR A 75 -12.50 -6.25 10.20
N GLY A 76 -13.01 -6.67 9.06
CA GLY A 76 -13.57 -8.00 8.83
C GLY A 76 -12.82 -8.71 7.71
N GLN A 77 -12.52 -9.99 7.91
CA GLN A 77 -12.04 -10.87 6.85
C GLN A 77 -13.24 -11.53 6.18
N ALA A 78 -13.81 -10.89 5.16
CA ALA A 78 -14.97 -11.43 4.46
C ALA A 78 -14.56 -12.36 3.31
N GLN A 79 -15.52 -13.10 2.78
CA GLN A 79 -15.36 -13.95 1.61
C GLN A 79 -16.51 -13.73 0.64
N SER A 80 -16.27 -13.95 -0.65
CA SER A 80 -17.35 -14.03 -1.63
C SER A 80 -18.27 -15.22 -1.32
N LYS A 81 -19.51 -15.17 -1.81
CA LYS A 81 -20.51 -16.23 -1.58
C LYS A 81 -20.07 -17.61 -2.08
N ASP A 82 -19.28 -17.64 -3.15
CA ASP A 82 -18.66 -18.84 -3.73
C ASP A 82 -17.32 -19.22 -3.08
N ALA A 83 -16.87 -18.45 -2.07
CA ALA A 83 -15.59 -18.58 -1.39
C ALA A 83 -14.33 -18.48 -2.29
N SER A 84 -14.45 -17.96 -3.51
CA SER A 84 -13.32 -17.79 -4.43
C SER A 84 -12.40 -16.63 -4.05
N THR A 85 -12.95 -15.58 -3.44
CA THR A 85 -12.24 -14.33 -3.16
C THR A 85 -12.37 -13.95 -1.70
N LYS A 86 -11.26 -13.49 -1.10
CA LYS A 86 -11.23 -12.97 0.28
C LYS A 86 -11.11 -11.45 0.25
N PHE A 87 -11.82 -10.79 1.16
CA PHE A 87 -11.87 -9.34 1.27
C PHE A 87 -11.45 -8.88 2.67
N CYS A 88 -10.83 -7.71 2.74
CA CYS A 88 -10.66 -6.94 3.96
C CYS A 88 -11.69 -5.81 3.96
N LEU A 89 -12.56 -5.79 4.96
CA LEU A 89 -13.49 -4.68 5.19
C LEU A 89 -12.95 -3.85 6.34
N ARG A 90 -12.69 -2.56 6.13
CA ARG A 90 -12.36 -1.63 7.22
C ARG A 90 -13.58 -0.79 7.53
N PHE A 91 -14.05 -0.86 8.77
CA PHE A 91 -15.33 -0.28 9.20
C PHE A 91 -15.16 1.03 9.95
N ILE A 92 -16.08 1.96 9.69
CA ILE A 92 -16.53 2.97 10.65
C ILE A 92 -17.97 2.61 11.01
N LEU A 93 -18.17 2.12 12.23
CA LEU A 93 -19.48 1.87 12.79
C LEU A 93 -20.06 3.18 13.35
N ASN A 94 -21.40 3.30 13.41
CA ASN A 94 -22.07 4.51 13.84
C ASN A 94 -21.53 5.76 13.12
N ALA A 95 -21.39 5.69 11.80
CA ALA A 95 -20.68 6.69 10.98
C ALA A 95 -21.22 8.12 11.15
N GLU A 96 -22.53 8.27 11.36
CA GLU A 96 -23.14 9.57 11.67
C GLU A 96 -22.62 10.15 13.00
N GLU A 97 -22.56 9.33 14.06
CA GLU A 97 -22.04 9.75 15.36
C GLU A 97 -20.54 10.05 15.30
N ALA A 98 -19.80 9.17 14.62
CA ALA A 98 -18.36 9.26 14.42
C ALA A 98 -17.91 10.60 13.78
N THR A 99 -18.85 11.32 13.15
CA THR A 99 -18.58 12.59 12.48
C THR A 99 -19.05 13.84 13.23
N ARG A 100 -19.73 13.70 14.38
CA ARG A 100 -20.25 14.85 15.15
C ARG A 100 -19.15 15.67 15.80
N GLU A 101 -18.16 15.03 16.41
CA GLU A 101 -17.04 15.70 17.06
C GLU A 101 -15.78 15.67 16.20
N ARG A 102 -15.52 16.77 15.47
CA ARG A 102 -14.39 16.90 14.53
C ARG A 102 -13.00 16.78 15.19
N THR A 103 -12.90 16.88 16.51
CA THR A 103 -11.65 16.74 17.26
C THR A 103 -11.37 15.31 17.74
N SER A 104 -12.38 14.44 17.70
CA SER A 104 -12.27 13.05 18.18
C SER A 104 -11.31 12.21 17.33
N LEU A 105 -10.66 11.22 17.95
CA LEU A 105 -9.88 10.18 17.29
C LEU A 105 -10.75 9.32 16.36
N THR A 106 -12.01 9.13 16.72
CA THR A 106 -12.98 8.43 15.87
C THR A 106 -13.20 9.19 14.56
N PHE A 107 -13.40 10.51 14.62
CA PHE A 107 -13.49 11.34 13.41
C PHE A 107 -12.19 11.30 12.60
N GLN A 108 -11.03 11.37 13.27
CA GLN A 108 -9.74 11.24 12.57
C GLN A 108 -9.61 9.89 11.85
N THR A 109 -10.11 8.80 12.44
CA THR A 109 -10.12 7.47 11.81
C THR A 109 -11.05 7.45 10.59
N TYR A 110 -12.24 8.05 10.68
CA TYR A 110 -13.14 8.24 9.55
C TYR A 110 -12.45 8.99 8.41
N VAL A 111 -11.83 10.14 8.70
CA VAL A 111 -11.14 10.95 7.69
C VAL A 111 -9.96 10.20 7.08
N ARG A 112 -9.18 9.46 7.88
CA ARG A 112 -8.07 8.63 7.36
C ARG A 112 -8.57 7.56 6.38
N LEU A 113 -9.71 6.92 6.67
CA LEU A 113 -10.31 5.95 5.76
C LEU A 113 -10.68 6.59 4.41
N LEU A 114 -11.24 7.81 4.43
CA LEU A 114 -11.56 8.56 3.21
C LEU A 114 -10.32 8.97 2.43
N LEU A 115 -9.29 9.48 3.12
CA LEU A 115 -8.04 9.90 2.49
C LEU A 115 -7.31 8.73 1.85
N ASP A 116 -7.30 7.57 2.50
CA ASP A 116 -6.73 6.35 1.96
C ASP A 116 -7.44 5.91 0.68
N ALA A 117 -8.77 5.81 0.70
CA ALA A 117 -9.56 5.46 -0.48
C ALA A 117 -9.34 6.47 -1.63
N ARG A 118 -9.36 7.78 -1.31
CA ARG A 118 -9.06 8.82 -2.30
C ARG A 118 -7.67 8.65 -2.90
N PHE A 119 -6.65 8.49 -2.08
CA PHE A 119 -5.28 8.33 -2.57
C PHE A 119 -5.15 7.11 -3.49
N HIS A 120 -5.79 6.01 -3.11
CA HIS A 120 -5.80 4.78 -3.88
C HIS A 120 -6.40 5.00 -5.27
N SER A 121 -7.60 5.58 -5.34
CA SER A 121 -8.29 5.87 -6.60
C SER A 121 -7.52 6.84 -7.53
N GLN A 122 -6.78 7.79 -6.96
CA GLN A 122 -6.09 8.82 -7.73
C GLN A 122 -4.71 8.40 -8.21
N HIS A 123 -4.05 7.52 -7.46
CA HIS A 123 -2.64 7.26 -7.64
C HIS A 123 -2.34 5.78 -7.83
N LEU A 124 -3.04 4.86 -7.19
CA LEU A 124 -2.59 3.47 -7.05
C LEU A 124 -3.28 2.47 -7.97
N VAL A 125 -4.22 2.89 -8.81
CA VAL A 125 -4.97 2.00 -9.72
C VAL A 125 -4.05 1.08 -10.54
N ARG A 126 -2.90 1.58 -11.02
CA ARG A 126 -1.93 0.79 -11.80
C ARG A 126 -1.04 -0.14 -10.95
N ALA A 127 -1.05 0.02 -9.63
CA ALA A 127 -0.28 -0.78 -8.68
C ALA A 127 -1.11 -1.87 -8.00
N GLU A 128 -2.43 -1.86 -8.23
CA GLU A 128 -3.38 -2.80 -7.66
C GLU A 128 -3.07 -4.26 -8.06
N GLY A 129 -3.06 -5.15 -7.07
CA GLY A 129 -2.73 -6.56 -7.26
C GLY A 129 -1.23 -6.83 -7.46
N VAL A 130 -0.39 -5.81 -7.60
CA VAL A 130 1.07 -5.96 -7.74
C VAL A 130 1.76 -5.78 -6.39
N PHE A 131 1.61 -4.59 -5.80
CA PHE A 131 2.18 -4.26 -4.48
C PHE A 131 1.24 -3.43 -3.60
N VAL A 132 0.04 -3.16 -4.09
CA VAL A 132 -1.08 -2.57 -3.35
C VAL A 132 -2.28 -3.48 -3.51
N PRO A 133 -3.11 -3.72 -2.48
CA PRO A 133 -4.32 -4.52 -2.64
C PRO A 133 -5.28 -3.87 -3.64
N ARG A 134 -6.05 -4.68 -4.36
CA ARG A 134 -7.19 -4.18 -5.13
C ARG A 134 -8.19 -3.49 -4.21
N HIS A 135 -8.76 -2.36 -4.62
CA HIS A 135 -9.75 -1.62 -3.84
C HIS A 135 -11.11 -1.63 -4.55
N TYR A 136 -12.10 -2.24 -3.90
CA TYR A 136 -13.45 -2.45 -4.45
C TYR A 136 -14.42 -1.32 -4.08
N GLY A 137 -13.89 -0.19 -3.65
CA GLY A 137 -14.63 1.02 -3.31
C GLY A 137 -15.03 1.15 -1.86
N MET A 138 -15.77 2.23 -1.62
CA MET A 138 -16.39 2.56 -0.34
C MET A 138 -17.87 2.17 -0.39
N TRP A 139 -18.40 1.70 0.72
CA TRP A 139 -19.76 1.16 0.79
C TRP A 139 -20.45 1.63 2.06
N LEU A 140 -21.73 1.95 1.94
CA LEU A 140 -22.59 2.38 3.03
C LEU A 140 -23.67 1.33 3.30
N MET A 141 -23.89 1.00 4.56
CA MET A 141 -24.93 0.08 5.01
C MET A 141 -25.74 0.73 6.14
N ASP A 142 -27.06 0.59 6.09
CA ASP A 142 -27.90 0.80 7.27
C ASP A 142 -28.07 -0.54 7.98
N THR A 143 -27.60 -0.60 9.22
CA THR A 143 -27.66 -1.79 10.07
C THR A 143 -28.66 -1.66 11.22
N GLY A 144 -29.48 -0.61 11.20
CA GLY A 144 -30.56 -0.37 12.16
C GLY A 144 -30.08 -0.39 13.61
N ASP A 145 -30.69 -1.27 14.41
CA ASP A 145 -30.47 -1.39 15.85
C ASP A 145 -29.10 -1.96 16.24
N TRP A 146 -28.33 -2.49 15.27
CA TRP A 146 -27.00 -3.00 15.55
C TRP A 146 -25.99 -1.87 15.67
N ALA A 147 -25.62 -1.20 14.58
CA ALA A 147 -24.56 -0.19 14.57
C ALA A 147 -24.95 1.07 13.77
N GLY A 148 -26.25 1.30 13.58
CA GLY A 148 -26.78 2.40 12.78
C GLY A 148 -26.21 2.38 11.36
N GLN A 149 -25.75 3.53 10.90
CA GLN A 149 -25.06 3.66 9.62
C GLN A 149 -23.61 3.18 9.73
N VAL A 150 -23.21 2.29 8.82
CA VAL A 150 -21.86 1.74 8.72
C VAL A 150 -21.25 2.14 7.39
N LEU A 151 -20.11 2.84 7.44
CA LEU A 151 -19.25 3.07 6.28
C LEU A 151 -18.14 2.01 6.28
N CYS A 152 -17.86 1.40 5.13
CA CYS A 152 -16.69 0.52 5.00
C CYS A 152 -15.90 0.74 3.71
N SER A 153 -14.59 0.57 3.81
CA SER A 153 -13.69 0.40 2.66
C SER A 153 -13.48 -1.09 2.43
N ILE A 154 -13.64 -1.55 1.19
CA ILE A 154 -13.44 -2.95 0.83
C ILE A 154 -12.19 -3.07 -0.03
N THR A 155 -11.23 -3.88 0.42
CA THR A 155 -10.04 -4.22 -0.36
C THR A 155 -9.87 -5.74 -0.48
N GLN A 156 -8.95 -6.18 -1.33
CA GLN A 156 -8.46 -7.56 -1.29
C GLN A 156 -7.92 -7.89 0.11
N TRP A 157 -8.20 -9.09 0.59
CA TRP A 157 -7.51 -9.64 1.76
C TRP A 157 -6.12 -10.10 1.37
N CYS A 158 -5.11 -9.63 2.10
CA CYS A 158 -3.70 -9.82 1.74
C CYS A 158 -2.90 -10.55 2.82
N GLY A 159 -3.55 -11.21 3.79
CA GLY A 159 -2.87 -12.00 4.81
C GLY A 159 -2.48 -11.21 6.06
N LYS A 160 -1.22 -11.34 6.50
CA LYS A 160 -0.75 -10.91 7.82
C LYS A 160 0.27 -9.79 7.74
N SER A 161 0.23 -8.88 8.71
CA SER A 161 1.20 -7.78 8.76
C SER A 161 2.61 -8.27 9.08
N TRP A 162 3.62 -7.59 8.53
CA TRP A 162 5.01 -7.87 8.82
C TRP A 162 5.36 -7.61 10.30
N ASN A 163 4.68 -6.65 10.94
CA ASN A 163 4.82 -6.46 12.39
C ASN A 163 4.43 -7.72 13.19
N GLU A 164 3.38 -8.43 12.78
CA GLU A 164 2.99 -9.74 13.36
C GLU A 164 4.03 -10.82 13.06
N LEU A 165 4.49 -10.90 11.81
CA LEU A 165 5.37 -11.98 11.33
C LEU A 165 6.84 -11.82 11.73
N SER A 166 7.31 -10.59 11.99
CA SER A 166 8.73 -10.28 12.23
C SER A 166 9.33 -10.97 13.47
N CYS A 167 8.48 -11.50 14.34
CA CYS A 167 8.87 -12.25 15.54
C CYS A 167 8.57 -13.76 15.44
N THR A 168 8.25 -14.29 14.26
CA THR A 168 8.08 -15.73 14.02
C THR A 168 9.20 -16.28 13.13
N ASP A 169 9.12 -17.57 12.81
CA ASP A 169 9.92 -18.25 11.77
C ASP A 169 9.85 -17.59 10.38
N MET A 170 8.78 -16.83 10.11
CA MET A 170 8.59 -16.04 8.89
C MET A 170 9.53 -14.84 8.78
N SER A 171 10.26 -14.50 9.84
CA SER A 171 11.30 -13.45 9.84
C SER A 171 12.60 -13.92 9.15
N THR A 172 12.46 -14.48 7.95
CA THR A 172 13.58 -14.94 7.11
C THR A 172 14.22 -13.77 6.38
N GLU A 173 15.46 -13.95 5.91
CA GLU A 173 16.11 -12.93 5.07
C GLU A 173 15.36 -12.71 3.76
N ALA A 174 14.86 -13.79 3.13
CA ALA A 174 14.09 -13.71 1.90
C ALA A 174 12.82 -12.87 2.08
N ASN A 175 12.07 -13.04 3.17
CA ASN A 175 10.88 -12.21 3.45
C ASN A 175 11.25 -10.76 3.77
N ARG A 176 12.39 -10.50 4.42
CA ARG A 176 12.88 -9.13 4.61
C ARG A 176 13.24 -8.47 3.28
N ILE A 177 13.86 -9.20 2.36
CA ILE A 177 14.17 -8.71 1.01
C ILE A 177 12.88 -8.42 0.25
N LEU A 178 11.87 -9.31 0.34
CA LEU A 178 10.55 -9.10 -0.24
C LEU A 178 9.90 -7.80 0.26
N VAL A 179 9.93 -7.55 1.59
CA VAL A 179 9.43 -6.32 2.18
C VAL A 179 10.18 -5.08 1.67
N GLY A 180 11.52 -5.14 1.67
CA GLY A 180 12.37 -4.06 1.16
C GLY A 180 12.05 -3.74 -0.30
N ARG A 181 11.99 -4.77 -1.14
CA ARG A 181 11.61 -4.68 -2.56
C ARG A 181 10.25 -4.04 -2.77
N THR A 182 9.26 -4.42 -1.96
CA THR A 182 7.90 -3.88 -2.09
C THR A 182 7.87 -2.38 -1.86
N LEU A 183 8.69 -1.88 -0.93
CA LEU A 183 8.87 -0.45 -0.71
C LEU A 183 9.70 0.23 -1.79
N GLU A 184 10.65 -0.47 -2.42
CA GLU A 184 11.33 0.05 -3.61
C GLU A 184 10.34 0.29 -4.75
N MET A 185 9.42 -0.65 -5.00
CA MET A 185 8.37 -0.50 -6.03
C MET A 185 7.49 0.73 -5.76
N LEU A 186 7.09 0.96 -4.50
CA LEU A 186 6.33 2.16 -4.14
C LEU A 186 7.09 3.46 -4.46
N HIS A 187 8.40 3.48 -4.18
CA HIS A 187 9.24 4.65 -4.42
C HIS A 187 9.50 4.89 -5.91
N ASP A 188 9.68 3.81 -6.68
CA ASP A 188 9.80 3.88 -8.15
C ASP A 188 8.49 4.36 -8.78
N PHE A 189 7.36 4.05 -8.15
CA PHE A 189 6.05 4.57 -8.49
C PHE A 189 5.83 6.04 -8.08
N GLY A 190 6.83 6.68 -7.47
CA GLY A 190 6.79 8.09 -7.09
C GLY A 190 5.94 8.38 -5.87
N VAL A 191 5.80 7.42 -4.95
CA VAL A 191 5.07 7.58 -3.69
C VAL A 191 6.01 7.40 -2.50
N ILE A 192 5.86 8.25 -1.50
CA ILE A 192 6.45 8.05 -0.17
C ILE A 192 5.34 7.73 0.82
N HIS A 193 5.53 6.67 1.60
CA HIS A 193 4.49 6.26 2.53
C HIS A 193 4.39 7.24 3.72
N GLY A 194 5.51 7.76 4.20
CA GLY A 194 5.60 8.65 5.36
C GLY A 194 5.44 7.94 6.71
N GLY A 195 4.96 6.68 6.71
CA GLY A 195 4.76 5.86 7.92
C GLY A 195 5.86 4.85 8.15
N VAL A 196 6.37 4.16 7.13
CA VAL A 196 7.22 2.95 7.29
C VAL A 196 8.64 3.18 7.83
N GLY A 197 8.94 4.38 8.34
CA GLY A 197 10.21 4.70 8.98
C GLY A 197 10.35 4.21 10.43
N TYR A 198 9.28 3.66 11.03
CA TYR A 198 9.29 3.14 12.40
C TYR A 198 8.81 1.69 12.45
N ARG A 199 9.25 0.96 13.48
CA ARG A 199 8.91 -0.46 13.65
C ARG A 199 7.40 -0.70 13.77
N ALA A 200 6.65 0.21 14.38
CA ALA A 200 5.20 0.08 14.53
C ALA A 200 4.47 0.14 13.18
N ASP A 201 5.01 0.88 12.21
CA ASP A 201 4.39 1.10 10.90
C ASP A 201 4.65 -0.05 9.91
N PHE A 202 5.49 -1.02 10.28
CA PHE A 202 5.60 -2.30 9.56
C PHE A 202 4.29 -3.12 9.63
N ARG A 203 3.30 -2.65 10.39
CA ARG A 203 1.93 -3.17 10.35
C ARG A 203 1.21 -2.89 9.01
N HIS A 204 1.69 -1.91 8.23
CA HIS A 204 1.15 -1.55 6.91
C HIS A 204 1.73 -2.38 5.75
N LEU A 205 2.71 -3.23 6.05
CA LEU A 205 3.28 -4.17 5.10
C LEU A 205 2.64 -5.52 5.35
N ILE A 206 1.90 -6.06 4.39
CA ILE A 206 1.11 -7.28 4.55
C ILE A 206 1.68 -8.36 3.63
N LEU A 207 2.04 -9.52 4.19
CA LEU A 207 2.41 -10.71 3.43
C LEU A 207 1.21 -11.63 3.30
N ASP A 208 0.90 -12.02 2.07
CA ASP A 208 -0.22 -12.91 1.78
C ASP A 208 0.17 -14.37 2.02
N VAL A 209 0.19 -14.72 3.30
CA VAL A 209 0.46 -16.06 3.79
C VAL A 209 -0.66 -17.06 3.46
N ASP A 210 -1.81 -16.56 2.98
CA ASP A 210 -2.97 -17.36 2.61
C ASP A 210 -3.11 -17.51 1.09
N ALA A 211 -2.14 -17.02 0.31
CA ALA A 211 -2.21 -17.03 -1.14
C ALA A 211 -2.30 -18.48 -1.67
N PRO A 212 -3.25 -18.79 -2.59
CA PRO A 212 -3.45 -20.13 -3.10
C PRO A 212 -2.17 -20.70 -3.73
N GLY A 213 -1.89 -21.98 -3.46
CA GLY A 213 -0.78 -22.70 -4.08
C GLY A 213 0.60 -22.48 -3.44
N LEU A 214 0.73 -21.61 -2.43
CA LEU A 214 1.98 -21.45 -1.70
C LEU A 214 2.16 -22.55 -0.65
N SER A 215 3.28 -23.26 -0.71
CA SER A 215 3.71 -24.13 0.38
C SER A 215 4.34 -23.31 1.51
N HIS A 216 4.45 -23.89 2.71
CA HIS A 216 5.19 -23.27 3.80
C HIS A 216 6.67 -22.99 3.43
N ALA A 217 7.29 -23.85 2.61
CA ALA A 217 8.63 -23.60 2.10
C ALA A 217 8.69 -22.37 1.18
N ASP A 218 7.67 -22.14 0.34
CA ASP A 218 7.59 -20.94 -0.50
C ASP A 218 7.45 -19.66 0.34
N LEU A 219 6.63 -19.74 1.40
CA LEU A 219 6.45 -18.66 2.37
C LEU A 219 7.77 -18.29 3.09
N LEU A 220 8.59 -19.27 3.46
CA LEU A 220 9.88 -19.01 4.08
C LEU A 220 10.93 -18.45 3.10
N ASN A 221 10.76 -18.72 1.80
CA ASN A 221 11.67 -18.32 0.73
C ASN A 221 11.24 -17.03 0.00
N GLY A 222 10.40 -16.18 0.60
CA GLY A 222 10.10 -14.86 0.03
C GLY A 222 9.22 -14.88 -1.22
N LYS A 223 8.48 -15.97 -1.45
CA LYS A 223 7.60 -16.10 -2.63
C LYS A 223 6.15 -15.67 -2.39
N ALA A 224 5.81 -15.28 -1.17
CA ALA A 224 4.50 -14.71 -0.88
C ALA A 224 4.33 -13.36 -1.61
N PRO A 225 3.12 -13.02 -2.08
CA PRO A 225 2.81 -11.64 -2.40
C PRO A 225 2.98 -10.75 -1.17
N CYS A 226 3.46 -9.52 -1.39
CA CYS A 226 3.61 -8.52 -0.35
C CYS A 226 2.95 -7.23 -0.80
N TYR A 227 2.16 -6.64 0.09
CA TYR A 227 1.32 -5.50 -0.22
C TYR A 227 1.53 -4.38 0.81
N ILE A 228 1.30 -3.15 0.37
CA ILE A 228 1.33 -1.96 1.21
C ILE A 228 -0.11 -1.46 1.39
N VAL A 229 -0.49 -1.09 2.61
CA VAL A 229 -1.83 -0.58 2.96
C VAL A 229 -1.75 0.72 3.78
N ASP A 230 -2.89 1.36 4.03
CA ASP A 230 -3.00 2.62 4.82
C ASP A 230 -2.21 3.80 4.22
N PHE A 231 -2.71 4.29 3.09
CA PHE A 231 -2.20 5.42 2.34
C PHE A 231 -2.71 6.79 2.83
N ALA A 232 -3.43 6.84 3.96
CA ALA A 232 -4.06 8.07 4.47
C ALA A 232 -3.06 9.23 4.70
N ASN A 233 -1.81 8.90 5.05
CA ASN A 233 -0.76 9.88 5.39
C ASN A 233 0.34 9.98 4.31
N THR A 234 0.07 9.45 3.12
CA THR A 234 1.08 9.32 2.06
C THR A 234 1.17 10.57 1.21
N ARG A 235 2.28 10.71 0.48
CA ARG A 235 2.47 11.80 -0.47
C ARG A 235 2.83 11.21 -1.83
N SER A 236 2.10 11.63 -2.85
CA SER A 236 2.42 11.35 -4.25
C SER A 236 3.51 12.32 -4.74
N ARG A 237 4.06 12.06 -5.92
CA ARG A 237 5.14 12.85 -6.55
C ARG A 237 6.41 12.90 -5.72
N HIS A 238 6.69 11.83 -4.98
CA HIS A 238 7.96 11.63 -4.33
C HIS A 238 9.06 11.49 -5.38
N ALA A 239 9.89 12.53 -5.52
CA ALA A 239 11.10 12.45 -6.32
C ALA A 239 12.17 11.68 -5.53
N CYS A 240 12.04 10.34 -5.49
CA CYS A 240 12.95 9.50 -4.73
C CYS A 240 14.40 9.76 -5.16
N THR A 241 15.25 10.01 -4.18
CA THR A 241 16.68 10.29 -4.36
C THR A 241 17.54 9.08 -3.97
N ARG A 242 16.94 7.88 -3.92
CA ARG A 242 17.66 6.66 -3.55
C ARG A 242 18.77 6.33 -4.55
N ARG A 243 19.92 5.86 -4.04
CA ARG A 243 21.14 5.51 -4.81
C ARG A 243 21.61 4.08 -4.56
N LEU A 244 20.97 3.39 -3.62
CA LEU A 244 21.20 2.00 -3.26
C LEU A 244 19.86 1.27 -3.16
N PRO A 245 19.84 -0.04 -3.44
CA PRO A 245 18.67 -0.88 -3.22
C PRO A 245 18.47 -1.17 -1.73
N VAL A 246 17.25 -1.60 -1.38
CA VAL A 246 16.92 -2.06 -0.01
C VAL A 246 17.25 -3.55 0.10
N LEU A 247 18.53 -3.86 0.30
CA LEU A 247 19.08 -5.22 0.35
C LEU A 247 20.10 -5.37 1.50
N PRO A 248 20.48 -6.61 1.87
CA PRO A 248 21.67 -6.85 2.69
C PRO A 248 22.90 -6.17 2.07
N LEU A 249 23.48 -5.21 2.79
CA LEU A 249 24.68 -4.51 2.39
C LEU A 249 25.92 -5.15 3.04
N ASP A 250 27.09 -4.95 2.44
CA ASP A 250 28.37 -5.41 2.99
C ASP A 250 29.12 -4.32 3.77
N ALA A 251 28.53 -3.12 3.86
CA ALA A 251 29.06 -2.00 4.63
C ALA A 251 27.95 -1.15 5.27
N HIS A 252 28.28 -0.54 6.40
CA HIS A 252 27.42 0.43 7.06
C HIS A 252 27.42 1.74 6.27
N VAL A 253 26.23 2.17 5.85
CA VAL A 253 26.00 3.41 5.10
C VAL A 253 25.27 4.46 5.94
N ILE A 254 25.44 5.72 5.60
CA ILE A 254 24.71 6.85 6.21
C ILE A 254 23.59 7.36 5.30
N ALA A 255 22.68 8.17 5.84
CA ALA A 255 21.50 8.65 5.12
C ALA A 255 21.81 9.34 3.77
N GLY A 256 22.92 10.10 3.69
CA GLY A 256 23.34 10.77 2.47
C GLY A 256 23.83 9.82 1.36
N GLU A 257 24.25 8.61 1.71
CA GLU A 257 24.71 7.60 0.76
C GLU A 257 23.53 6.84 0.17
N VAL A 258 22.55 6.44 1.01
CA VAL A 258 21.31 5.81 0.54
C VAL A 258 20.47 6.80 -0.26
N GLY A 259 20.40 8.07 0.16
CA GLY A 259 19.74 9.15 -0.57
C GLY A 259 18.23 9.26 -0.31
N CYS A 260 17.56 8.26 0.27
CA CYS A 260 16.16 8.37 0.72
C CYS A 260 16.04 8.09 2.23
N PRO A 261 15.60 9.06 3.06
CA PRO A 261 15.51 8.86 4.52
C PRO A 261 14.54 7.75 4.94
N GLU A 262 13.41 7.58 4.24
CA GLU A 262 12.45 6.51 4.54
C GLU A 262 13.09 5.15 4.28
N LEU A 263 13.63 4.93 3.07
CA LEU A 263 14.25 3.65 2.72
C LEU A 263 15.51 3.36 3.55
N MET A 264 16.28 4.36 3.97
CA MET A 264 17.40 4.17 4.91
C MET A 264 16.92 3.58 6.25
N ARG A 265 15.82 4.11 6.81
CA ARG A 265 15.23 3.57 8.05
C ARG A 265 14.71 2.17 7.83
N VAL A 266 14.07 1.90 6.69
CA VAL A 266 13.59 0.57 6.32
C VAL A 266 14.76 -0.42 6.26
N THR A 267 15.86 -0.09 5.58
CA THR A 267 17.08 -0.90 5.52
C THR A 267 17.60 -1.24 6.92
N HIS A 268 17.58 -0.26 7.84
CA HIS A 268 17.99 -0.49 9.22
C HIS A 268 17.01 -1.42 9.97
N LEU A 269 15.71 -1.19 9.85
CA LEU A 269 14.66 -1.95 10.52
C LEU A 269 14.57 -3.40 10.02
N LEU A 270 14.92 -3.64 8.76
CA LEU A 270 15.08 -4.98 8.18
C LEU A 270 16.40 -5.65 8.57
N GLY A 271 17.24 -5.00 9.38
CA GLY A 271 18.48 -5.58 9.89
C GLY A 271 19.60 -5.70 8.86
N PHE A 272 19.46 -5.07 7.69
CA PHE A 272 20.43 -5.15 6.59
C PHE A 272 21.73 -4.37 6.84
N MET A 273 21.82 -3.61 7.94
CA MET A 273 23.03 -2.84 8.31
C MET A 273 23.62 -3.24 9.66
N LYS A 274 23.17 -4.34 10.26
CA LYS A 274 23.59 -4.74 11.61
C LYS A 274 25.04 -5.23 11.59
N ASN A 275 25.88 -4.66 12.46
CA ASN A 275 27.28 -5.06 12.69
C ASN A 275 28.18 -5.01 11.43
N LEU A 276 27.86 -4.14 10.47
CA LEU A 276 28.66 -3.99 9.26
C LEU A 276 29.91 -3.13 9.49
N PRO A 277 31.02 -3.40 8.77
CA PRO A 277 32.18 -2.52 8.77
C PRO A 277 31.81 -1.15 8.18
N ARG A 278 32.65 -0.15 8.41
CA ARG A 278 32.50 1.14 7.73
C ARG A 278 32.65 0.97 6.22
N LEU A 279 31.94 1.80 5.47
CA LEU A 279 32.08 1.89 4.02
C LEU A 279 33.56 2.10 3.63
N SER A 280 34.06 1.23 2.77
CA SER A 280 35.44 1.25 2.27
C SER A 280 35.45 1.14 0.75
N PRO A 281 36.51 1.63 0.06
CA PRO A 281 36.61 1.53 -1.39
C PRO A 281 36.49 0.11 -1.96
N ASP A 282 36.86 -0.89 -1.16
CA ASP A 282 36.83 -2.30 -1.57
C ASP A 282 35.45 -2.94 -1.43
N SER A 283 34.54 -2.34 -0.65
CA SER A 283 33.21 -2.90 -0.44
C SER A 283 32.36 -2.86 -1.71
N LYS A 284 31.51 -3.87 -1.86
CA LYS A 284 30.51 -3.99 -2.92
C LYS A 284 29.57 -2.78 -2.91
N THR A 285 29.14 -2.37 -1.73
CA THR A 285 28.26 -1.20 -1.53
C THR A 285 28.91 0.10 -2.04
N TYR A 286 30.20 0.32 -1.78
CA TYR A 286 30.90 1.51 -2.28
C TYR A 286 31.01 1.48 -3.81
N LYS A 287 31.36 0.32 -4.38
CA LYS A 287 31.45 0.13 -5.83
C LYS A 287 30.10 0.34 -6.52
N ALA A 288 29.01 -0.12 -5.90
CA ALA A 288 27.65 0.12 -6.37
C ALA A 288 27.31 1.62 -6.39
N LEU A 289 27.63 2.38 -5.33
CA LEU A 289 27.45 3.83 -5.28
C LEU A 289 28.25 4.56 -6.38
N GLN A 290 29.52 4.22 -6.54
CA GLN A 290 30.38 4.81 -7.58
C GLN A 290 29.85 4.50 -8.97
N TRP A 291 29.38 3.27 -9.19
CA TRP A 291 28.78 2.87 -10.45
C TRP A 291 27.50 3.65 -10.72
N TYR A 292 26.61 3.82 -9.73
CA TYR A 292 25.39 4.61 -9.87
C TYR A 292 25.68 6.04 -10.32
N ASP A 293 26.65 6.70 -9.69
CA ASP A 293 27.01 8.09 -10.03
C ASP A 293 27.57 8.20 -11.44
N LYS A 294 28.50 7.30 -11.80
CA LYS A 294 29.09 7.25 -13.15
C LYS A 294 28.02 6.95 -14.21
N TYR A 295 27.17 5.96 -13.96
CA TYR A 295 26.14 5.50 -14.89
C TYR A 295 25.07 6.57 -15.10
N SER A 296 24.53 7.15 -14.02
CA SER A 296 23.55 8.24 -14.10
C SER A 296 24.10 9.46 -14.85
N LYS A 297 25.40 9.75 -14.71
CA LYS A 297 26.06 10.82 -15.45
C LYS A 297 26.24 10.50 -16.94
N ALA A 298 26.54 9.24 -17.27
CA ALA A 298 26.69 8.80 -18.65
C ALA A 298 25.34 8.73 -19.39
N PHE A 299 24.26 8.45 -18.67
CA PHE A 299 22.91 8.29 -19.23
C PHE A 299 21.88 9.16 -18.50
N PRO A 300 21.96 10.51 -18.63
CA PRO A 300 21.14 11.44 -17.86
C PRO A 300 19.62 11.36 -18.16
N GLY A 301 19.23 10.69 -19.26
CA GLY A 301 17.81 10.47 -19.61
C GLY A 301 17.16 9.26 -18.93
N LEU A 302 17.93 8.40 -18.26
CA LEU A 302 17.38 7.24 -17.56
C LEU A 302 16.69 7.65 -16.26
N LYS A 303 15.58 6.97 -15.92
CA LYS A 303 14.99 7.13 -14.59
C LYS A 303 15.91 6.48 -13.55
N ARG A 304 15.85 7.00 -12.32
CA ARG A 304 16.63 6.43 -11.21
C ARG A 304 16.29 4.96 -10.94
N SER A 305 15.02 4.58 -11.07
CA SER A 305 14.56 3.20 -10.98
C SER A 305 15.35 2.30 -11.94
N ASP A 306 15.51 2.74 -13.19
CA ASP A 306 16.17 1.97 -14.24
C ASP A 306 17.65 1.78 -13.92
N VAL A 307 18.33 2.86 -13.49
CA VAL A 307 19.73 2.77 -13.04
C VAL A 307 19.87 1.79 -11.87
N LEU A 308 18.92 1.76 -10.94
CA LEU A 308 18.95 0.85 -9.79
C LEU A 308 18.66 -0.60 -10.16
N LEU A 309 17.84 -0.87 -11.19
CA LEU A 309 17.70 -2.21 -11.76
C LEU A 309 19.04 -2.69 -12.32
N GLY A 310 19.72 -1.85 -13.10
CA GLY A 310 21.07 -2.15 -13.59
C GLY A 310 22.09 -2.33 -12.47
N GLN A 311 22.05 -1.50 -11.43
CA GLN A 311 22.92 -1.63 -10.26
C GLN A 311 22.71 -2.97 -9.56
N ARG A 312 21.44 -3.37 -9.38
CA ARG A 312 21.06 -4.63 -8.76
C ARG A 312 21.57 -5.81 -9.57
N GLU A 313 21.33 -5.83 -10.89
CA GLU A 313 21.85 -6.88 -11.77
C GLU A 313 23.38 -6.96 -11.71
N LYS A 314 24.06 -5.82 -11.70
CA LYS A 314 25.53 -5.79 -11.76
C LYS A 314 26.22 -6.22 -10.47
N PHE A 315 25.68 -5.84 -9.30
CA PHE A 315 26.34 -6.03 -8.01
C PHE A 315 25.61 -6.98 -7.06
N TYR A 316 24.36 -7.32 -7.35
CA TYR A 316 23.48 -8.07 -6.48
C TYR A 316 22.64 -9.09 -7.29
N SER A 317 23.22 -9.68 -8.35
CA SER A 317 22.53 -10.66 -9.22
C SER A 317 22.06 -11.91 -8.47
N GLU A 318 22.65 -12.21 -7.31
CA GLU A 318 22.22 -13.28 -6.42
C GLU A 318 20.90 -12.97 -5.68
N MET A 319 20.50 -11.70 -5.64
CA MET A 319 19.31 -11.25 -4.93
C MET A 319 18.10 -11.24 -5.88
N PRO A 320 16.89 -11.57 -5.39
CA PRO A 320 15.67 -11.48 -6.20
C PRO A 320 15.52 -10.11 -6.87
N PRO A 321 15.08 -10.03 -8.14
CA PRO A 321 14.84 -8.77 -8.84
C PRO A 321 13.70 -7.97 -8.20
N VAL A 322 13.65 -6.66 -8.48
CA VAL A 322 12.55 -5.78 -8.02
C VAL A 322 11.24 -6.14 -8.71
N TYR A 323 11.32 -6.32 -10.03
CA TYR A 323 10.21 -6.71 -10.90
C TYR A 323 10.57 -8.09 -11.47
N PRO A 324 9.97 -9.19 -10.98
CA PRO A 324 10.30 -10.55 -11.41
C PRO A 324 10.17 -10.81 -12.91
N GLU A 325 9.30 -10.07 -13.58
CA GLU A 325 9.00 -10.13 -15.00
C GLU A 325 10.00 -9.34 -15.88
N LEU A 326 10.86 -8.52 -15.27
CA LEU A 326 11.85 -7.73 -15.99
C LEU A 326 13.23 -8.39 -15.89
N HIS A 327 13.87 -8.52 -17.04
CA HIS A 327 15.26 -8.96 -17.16
C HIS A 327 16.14 -7.78 -17.55
N VAL A 328 17.37 -7.79 -17.05
CA VAL A 328 18.36 -6.74 -17.33
C VAL A 328 19.60 -7.37 -17.93
N SER A 329 20.06 -6.82 -19.06
CA SER A 329 21.33 -7.19 -19.68
C SER A 329 22.14 -5.95 -20.05
N PHE A 330 23.40 -6.13 -20.42
CA PHE A 330 24.33 -5.05 -20.74
C PHE A 330 25.01 -5.30 -22.08
N GLU A 331 24.93 -4.31 -22.98
CA GLU A 331 25.57 -4.33 -24.29
C GLU A 331 26.80 -3.42 -24.37
N GLY A 332 27.86 -3.96 -24.97
CA GLY A 332 29.11 -3.24 -25.23
C GLY A 332 30.15 -3.40 -24.11
N PRO A 333 31.42 -3.05 -24.39
CA PRO A 333 32.50 -3.20 -23.43
C PRO A 333 32.53 -2.05 -22.40
N GLY A 334 32.85 -2.37 -21.14
CA GLY A 334 33.24 -1.38 -20.12
C GLY A 334 32.29 -1.24 -18.92
N GLU A 335 32.56 -0.25 -18.07
CA GLU A 335 31.77 -0.02 -16.85
C GLU A 335 30.38 0.57 -17.12
N CYS A 336 30.23 1.29 -18.24
CA CYS A 336 29.01 2.00 -18.68
C CYS A 336 28.41 1.39 -19.95
N SER A 337 28.38 0.06 -20.03
CA SER A 337 27.64 -0.67 -21.08
C SER A 337 26.17 -0.24 -21.12
N LYS A 338 25.58 -0.18 -22.31
CA LYS A 338 24.17 0.19 -22.48
C LYS A 338 23.30 -0.89 -21.82
N MET A 339 22.44 -0.50 -20.89
CA MET A 339 21.51 -1.42 -20.24
C MET A 339 20.32 -1.68 -21.16
N ILE A 340 19.94 -2.94 -21.27
CA ILE A 340 18.71 -3.37 -21.93
C ILE A 340 17.80 -3.98 -20.89
N VAL A 341 16.55 -3.55 -20.88
CA VAL A 341 15.50 -4.11 -20.03
C VAL A 341 14.45 -4.71 -20.94
N TYR A 342 14.10 -5.97 -20.71
CA TYR A 342 13.12 -6.71 -21.52
C TYR A 342 12.24 -7.58 -20.61
N GLN A 343 11.01 -7.85 -21.06
CA GLN A 343 10.14 -8.87 -20.47
C GLN A 343 10.45 -10.22 -21.12
N ASP A 344 10.21 -11.33 -20.41
CA ASP A 344 10.52 -12.72 -20.79
C ASP A 344 10.54 -12.95 -22.32
N PRO A 345 11.66 -13.45 -22.89
CA PRO A 345 11.82 -13.62 -24.35
C PRO A 345 10.84 -14.60 -24.99
N ASP A 346 10.16 -15.44 -24.22
CA ASP A 346 9.09 -16.31 -24.72
C ASP A 346 7.75 -15.56 -24.90
N SER A 347 7.66 -14.30 -24.45
CA SER A 347 6.58 -13.39 -24.85
C SER A 347 6.93 -12.75 -26.19
N ASP A 348 6.08 -12.91 -27.19
CA ASP A 348 6.28 -12.37 -28.56
C ASP A 348 6.33 -10.81 -28.61
N GLU A 349 6.30 -10.12 -27.47
CA GLU A 349 6.35 -8.66 -27.35
C GLU A 349 7.72 -8.20 -26.83
N GLU A 350 8.65 -7.96 -27.76
CA GLU A 350 9.93 -7.32 -27.45
C GLU A 350 9.70 -5.84 -27.06
N THR A 351 9.41 -5.58 -25.80
CA THR A 351 9.39 -4.20 -25.28
C THR A 351 10.82 -3.77 -25.02
N VAL A 352 11.53 -3.37 -26.08
CA VAL A 352 12.81 -2.67 -25.93
C VAL A 352 12.50 -1.29 -25.36
N LEU A 353 12.80 -1.07 -24.07
CA LEU A 353 12.88 0.28 -23.51
C LEU A 353 14.12 0.98 -24.09
N SER A 354 14.10 1.30 -25.38
CA SER A 354 15.06 2.21 -26.00
C SER A 354 14.63 3.62 -25.63
N VAL A 355 15.40 4.25 -24.74
CA VAL A 355 15.17 5.65 -24.38
C VAL A 355 15.52 6.54 -25.57
N ASP A 356 14.52 6.86 -26.39
CA ASP A 356 14.54 8.04 -27.22
C ASP A 356 14.25 9.25 -26.33
N SER A 357 15.27 10.08 -26.12
CA SER A 357 15.34 11.14 -25.11
C SER A 357 14.50 12.40 -25.43
N SER A 358 13.37 12.28 -26.14
CA SER A 358 12.73 13.43 -26.79
C SER A 358 11.38 13.91 -26.25
N ASP A 359 10.77 13.26 -25.25
CA ASP A 359 9.44 13.69 -24.76
C ASP A 359 9.47 14.14 -23.28
N ASP A 360 9.84 15.41 -23.07
CA ASP A 360 9.84 16.10 -21.76
C ASP A 360 8.58 16.99 -21.62
N SER A 361 7.39 16.39 -21.72
CA SER A 361 6.15 17.10 -21.39
C SER A 361 5.99 17.18 -19.87
N ARG A 362 6.73 18.11 -19.24
CA ARG A 362 6.52 18.54 -17.86
C ARG A 362 5.12 19.12 -17.72
N ALA A 363 4.19 18.34 -17.17
CA ALA A 363 3.00 18.90 -16.56
C ALA A 363 3.44 19.64 -15.28
N ASP A 364 3.45 20.97 -15.33
CA ASP A 364 3.78 21.84 -14.21
C ASP A 364 2.67 21.78 -13.16
N TRP A 365 2.94 21.05 -12.08
CA TRP A 365 2.06 20.95 -10.92
C TRP A 365 2.77 21.36 -9.63
N THR A 366 3.44 22.50 -9.66
CA THR A 366 4.23 23.01 -8.54
C THR A 366 3.41 23.91 -7.61
N ARG A 367 2.97 23.37 -6.47
CA ARG A 367 2.83 24.07 -5.17
C ARG A 367 2.58 23.06 -4.04
N PRO A 368 3.38 23.05 -2.97
CA PRO A 368 3.11 22.24 -1.79
C PRO A 368 2.43 23.10 -0.71
N GLU A 369 1.12 22.91 -0.51
CA GLU A 369 0.43 23.35 0.70
C GLU A 369 0.36 22.17 1.69
N THR A 370 0.43 22.48 2.99
CA THR A 370 0.60 21.49 4.06
C THR A 370 -0.64 20.60 4.24
N ALA A 371 -0.41 19.31 4.50
CA ALA A 371 -1.48 18.29 4.62
C ALA A 371 -2.55 18.61 5.68
N ALA A 372 -2.25 19.45 6.68
CA ALA A 372 -3.22 19.89 7.68
C ALA A 372 -4.25 20.91 7.12
N ASP A 373 -3.86 21.74 6.14
CA ASP A 373 -4.75 22.71 5.51
C ASP A 373 -5.68 22.06 4.49
N HIS A 374 -5.20 21.01 3.82
CA HIS A 374 -6.05 20.16 2.97
C HIS A 374 -7.10 19.38 3.75
N LEU A 375 -6.84 19.04 5.02
CA LEU A 375 -7.82 18.36 5.87
C LEU A 375 -9.03 19.25 6.16
N ASN A 376 -8.80 20.51 6.54
CA ASN A 376 -9.87 21.46 6.83
C ASN A 376 -10.61 21.90 5.55
N VAL A 377 -9.90 22.15 4.45
CA VAL A 377 -10.51 22.55 3.17
C VAL A 377 -11.27 21.39 2.50
N ALA A 378 -10.77 20.15 2.62
CA ALA A 378 -11.50 18.98 2.11
C ALA A 378 -12.75 18.69 2.95
N VAL A 379 -12.67 18.81 4.28
CA VAL A 379 -13.81 18.62 5.19
C VAL A 379 -14.88 19.69 4.97
N ASP A 380 -14.52 20.95 4.75
CA ASP A 380 -15.52 22.00 4.48
C ASP A 380 -16.17 21.87 3.09
N LYS A 381 -15.47 21.30 2.10
CA LYS A 381 -16.05 20.94 0.79
C LYS A 381 -16.85 19.63 0.80
N LEU A 382 -16.65 18.78 1.80
CA LEU A 382 -17.34 17.49 1.98
C LEU A 382 -18.76 17.65 2.56
N TRP A 383 -19.06 18.77 3.24
CA TRP A 383 -20.31 18.96 3.99
C TRP A 383 -21.23 20.06 3.44
N LEU A 384 -20.84 20.82 2.42
CA LEU A 384 -21.71 21.81 1.76
C LEU A 384 -22.63 21.22 0.67
N ALA A 385 -22.62 19.90 0.50
CA ALA A 385 -23.68 19.21 -0.22
C ALA A 385 -24.70 18.71 0.81
N GLU A 386 -25.60 19.59 1.24
CA GLU A 386 -26.83 19.13 1.90
C GLU A 386 -27.56 18.18 0.94
N PRO A 387 -28.11 17.04 1.41
CA PRO A 387 -29.05 16.29 0.59
C PRO A 387 -30.22 17.21 0.29
N GLU A 388 -30.50 17.47 -0.99
CA GLU A 388 -31.77 18.08 -1.38
C GLU A 388 -32.89 17.18 -0.83
N ASP A 389 -33.62 17.72 0.13
CA ASP A 389 -34.81 17.13 0.72
C ASP A 389 -35.78 16.79 -0.44
N PRO A 390 -36.12 15.51 -0.69
CA PRO A 390 -37.12 15.20 -1.70
C PRO A 390 -38.45 15.69 -1.16
N ALA A 391 -38.83 16.89 -1.60
CA ALA A 391 -40.10 17.51 -1.33
C ALA A 391 -41.21 16.47 -1.49
N VAL A 392 -41.86 16.16 -0.36
CA VAL A 392 -43.11 15.42 -0.31
C VAL A 392 -44.17 16.30 -0.96
N ASP A 393 -44.45 16.05 -2.24
CA ASP A 393 -45.63 16.57 -2.92
C ASP A 393 -46.86 15.82 -2.35
N LEU A 394 -47.47 16.42 -1.32
CA LEU A 394 -48.86 16.17 -0.96
C LEU A 394 -49.74 17.17 -1.72
N ALA A 395 -50.42 16.67 -2.74
CA ALA A 395 -51.63 17.25 -3.31
C ALA A 395 -52.70 16.16 -3.46
#